data_AF-A0A8H3KTF8-F1
#
_entry.id   AF-A0A8H3KTF8-F1
#
_cell.length_a   1.000
_cell.length_b   1.000
_cell.length_c   1.000
_cell.angle_alpha   90.00
_cell.angle_beta   90.00
_cell.angle_gamma   90.00
#
_symmetry.space_group_name_H-M   'P 1'
#
loop_
_entity.id
_entity.type
_entity.pdbx_description
1 polymer ?
#
loop_
_entity_poly.entity_id
_entity_poly.type
_entity_poly.pdbx_seq_one_letter_code
_entity_poly.pdbx_strand_id
1 'polypeptide(L)'
;MKNILSLFFLAVLLFIPLLALGAESEDNQVYHAPNTVEITGEFTDNPFSQIVNGQKNSVKLTFDNKGESNYTIDLIAGELFNKDNPSEIYRNLTAYRYSVAVPSMDHVDVIYNFYAEFPPQELGLHIYVFFADENAKKFRGVGYNGTVTIVDPEVSIFDFQLIFMYLILIGFFGGIGYLIFQAFFGGTKTKKKRIVKVEDNATESSDKLDDSWLPEQHLRPQSTRSSARIRKKNETKKE
;
A
#
# COMPACT_ATOMS: atom_id res chain seq x y z
N MET A 1 46.24 -15.64 30.93
CA MET A 1 44.77 -15.57 30.80
C MET A 1 44.28 -15.36 29.36
N LYS A 2 44.97 -14.58 28.49
CA LYS A 2 44.57 -14.36 27.09
C LYS A 2 44.46 -15.63 26.21
N ASN A 3 45.24 -16.68 26.49
CA ASN A 3 45.29 -17.88 25.64
C ASN A 3 44.20 -18.92 25.96
N ILE A 4 43.63 -18.89 27.17
CA ILE A 4 42.56 -19.80 27.60
C ILE A 4 41.21 -19.37 27.03
N LEU A 5 40.97 -18.06 26.92
CA LEU A 5 39.75 -17.53 26.31
C LEU A 5 39.70 -17.81 24.79
N SER A 6 40.85 -17.77 24.12
CA SER A 6 40.95 -18.10 22.69
C SER A 6 40.72 -19.58 22.38
N LEU A 7 41.15 -20.49 23.26
CA LEU A 7 40.92 -21.93 23.13
C LEU A 7 39.43 -22.28 23.36
N PHE A 8 38.75 -21.59 24.27
CA PHE A 8 37.31 -21.75 24.48
C PHE A 8 36.50 -21.25 23.29
N PHE A 9 36.91 -20.13 22.69
CA PHE A 9 36.26 -19.58 21.49
C PHE A 9 36.44 -20.50 20.27
N LEU A 10 37.61 -21.15 20.14
CA LEU A 10 37.88 -22.11 19.06
C LEU A 10 37.12 -23.44 19.25
N ALA A 11 36.95 -23.90 20.51
CA ALA A 11 36.19 -25.11 20.82
C ALA A 11 34.68 -24.93 20.58
N VAL A 12 34.13 -23.75 20.87
CA VAL A 12 32.71 -23.43 20.59
C VAL A 12 32.47 -23.29 19.08
N LEU A 13 33.42 -22.74 18.32
CA LEU A 13 33.33 -22.65 16.85
C LEU A 13 33.41 -24.01 16.14
N LEU A 14 34.05 -25.01 16.76
CA LEU A 14 34.13 -26.38 16.22
C LEU A 14 32.96 -27.29 16.64
N PHE A 15 32.16 -26.91 17.66
CA PHE A 15 30.99 -27.68 18.09
C PHE A 15 29.69 -27.31 17.38
N ILE A 16 29.58 -26.07 16.86
CA ILE A 16 28.40 -25.60 16.12
C ILE A 16 28.18 -26.35 14.77
N PRO A 17 29.20 -26.73 13.97
CA PRO A 17 28.95 -27.45 12.73
C PRO A 17 28.59 -28.93 12.95
N LEU A 18 28.85 -29.50 14.13
CA LEU A 18 28.55 -30.91 14.40
C LEU A 18 27.07 -31.16 14.69
N LEU A 19 26.33 -30.16 15.19
CA LEU A 19 24.86 -30.23 15.30
C LEU A 19 24.15 -29.97 13.95
N ALA A 20 24.79 -29.31 13.00
CA ALA A 20 24.22 -29.05 11.68
C ALA A 20 24.32 -30.24 10.72
N LEU A 21 25.15 -31.24 11.04
CA LEU A 21 25.38 -32.42 10.19
C LEU A 21 24.41 -33.59 10.46
N GLY A 22 23.50 -33.44 11.44
CA GLY A 22 22.48 -34.45 11.77
C GLY A 22 21.08 -34.14 11.22
N ALA A 23 20.89 -32.99 10.56
CA ALA A 23 19.69 -32.75 9.79
C ALA A 23 19.84 -33.43 8.43
N GLU A 24 19.66 -34.75 8.41
CA GLU A 24 19.34 -35.46 7.17
C GLU A 24 18.16 -34.72 6.54
N SER A 25 18.41 -34.10 5.39
CA SER A 25 17.34 -33.56 4.56
C SER A 25 16.49 -34.75 4.14
N GLU A 26 15.40 -35.02 4.86
CA GLU A 26 14.35 -35.89 4.36
C GLU A 26 13.99 -35.39 2.96
N ASP A 27 14.31 -36.22 1.97
CA ASP A 27 13.99 -36.00 0.58
C ASP A 27 12.46 -35.91 0.50
N ASN A 28 11.93 -34.67 0.54
CA ASN A 28 10.50 -34.38 0.52
C ASN A 28 9.98 -34.59 -0.91
N GLN A 29 10.00 -35.84 -1.36
CA GLN A 29 9.45 -36.26 -2.62
C GLN A 29 7.92 -36.08 -2.57
N VAL A 30 7.40 -35.19 -3.41
CA VAL A 30 5.96 -34.98 -3.56
C VAL A 30 5.48 -35.84 -4.72
N TYR A 31 4.65 -36.83 -4.41
CA TYR A 31 4.11 -37.78 -5.37
C TYR A 31 2.88 -37.21 -6.10
N HIS A 32 2.54 -37.76 -7.25
CA HIS A 32 1.27 -37.46 -7.90
C HIS A 32 0.11 -38.09 -7.14
N ALA A 33 -1.05 -37.42 -7.14
CA ALA A 33 -2.27 -37.96 -6.55
C ALA A 33 -2.57 -39.39 -7.07
N PRO A 34 -2.93 -40.34 -6.19
CA PRO A 34 -3.35 -41.67 -6.60
C PRO A 34 -4.62 -41.62 -7.47
N ASN A 35 -4.80 -42.61 -8.35
CA ASN A 35 -5.99 -42.70 -9.21
C ASN A 35 -7.32 -42.89 -8.43
N THR A 36 -7.24 -43.19 -7.14
CA THR A 36 -8.39 -43.31 -6.23
C THR A 36 -8.85 -41.97 -5.68
N VAL A 37 -8.07 -40.90 -5.88
CA VAL A 37 -8.39 -39.55 -5.41
C VAL A 37 -8.82 -38.71 -6.60
N GLU A 38 -10.01 -38.14 -6.50
CA GLU A 38 -10.53 -37.20 -7.48
C GLU A 38 -10.69 -35.83 -6.81
N ILE A 39 -10.20 -34.77 -7.45
CA ILE A 39 -10.29 -33.42 -6.92
C ILE A 39 -10.88 -32.55 -8.02
N THR A 40 -11.99 -31.90 -7.70
CA THR A 40 -12.69 -31.01 -8.62
C THR A 40 -12.83 -29.63 -8.00
N GLY A 41 -12.88 -28.60 -8.85
CA GLY A 41 -12.88 -27.21 -8.44
C GLY A 41 -13.90 -26.41 -9.20
N GLU A 42 -14.72 -25.65 -8.47
CA GLU A 42 -15.76 -24.81 -9.04
C GLU A 42 -15.74 -23.43 -8.37
N PHE A 43 -15.88 -22.37 -9.17
CA PHE A 43 -15.99 -21.02 -8.63
C PHE A 43 -17.33 -20.84 -7.92
N THR A 44 -17.31 -20.40 -6.66
CA THR A 44 -18.53 -20.06 -5.92
C THR A 44 -18.96 -18.66 -6.35
N ASP A 45 -20.23 -18.49 -6.72
CA ASP A 45 -20.83 -17.22 -7.15
C ASP A 45 -20.32 -16.63 -8.47
N ASN A 46 -19.61 -17.43 -9.28
CA ASN A 46 -19.07 -16.97 -10.55
C ASN A 46 -19.14 -18.03 -11.66
N PRO A 47 -20.24 -18.07 -12.43
CA PRO A 47 -20.42 -19.06 -13.49
C PRO A 47 -19.49 -18.84 -14.69
N PHE A 48 -18.87 -17.66 -14.79
CA PHE A 48 -18.02 -17.28 -15.92
C PHE A 48 -16.53 -17.50 -15.65
N SER A 49 -16.17 -18.09 -14.51
CA SER A 49 -14.76 -18.30 -14.10
C SER A 49 -13.93 -17.02 -14.18
N GLN A 50 -14.53 -15.89 -13.80
CA GLN A 50 -13.84 -14.60 -13.78
C GLN A 50 -13.02 -14.44 -12.50
N ILE A 51 -11.87 -13.79 -12.59
CA ILE A 51 -11.12 -13.35 -11.42
C ILE A 51 -11.29 -11.84 -11.33
N VAL A 52 -11.99 -11.37 -10.31
CA VAL A 52 -12.19 -9.94 -10.10
C VAL A 52 -11.01 -9.36 -9.34
N ASN A 53 -10.32 -8.39 -9.93
CA ASN A 53 -9.16 -7.75 -9.34
C ASN A 53 -9.48 -7.06 -8.01
N GLY A 54 -8.56 -7.15 -7.06
CA GLY A 54 -8.69 -6.51 -5.75
C GLY A 54 -9.81 -7.07 -4.85
N GLN A 55 -10.58 -8.05 -5.32
CA GLN A 55 -11.64 -8.72 -4.58
C GLN A 55 -11.25 -10.16 -4.21
N LYS A 56 -11.98 -10.71 -3.23
CA LYS A 56 -11.81 -12.08 -2.77
C LYS A 56 -12.46 -13.02 -3.79
N ASN A 57 -11.65 -13.77 -4.52
CA ASN A 57 -12.12 -14.81 -5.44
C ASN A 57 -12.10 -16.15 -4.71
N SER A 58 -13.17 -16.93 -4.85
CA SER A 58 -13.40 -18.14 -4.05
C SER A 58 -13.67 -19.33 -4.97
N VAL A 59 -12.91 -20.41 -4.77
CA VAL A 59 -13.08 -21.69 -5.48
C VAL A 59 -13.38 -22.76 -4.45
N LYS A 60 -14.53 -23.42 -4.59
CA LYS A 60 -14.88 -24.61 -3.83
C LYS A 60 -14.21 -25.80 -4.48
N LEU A 61 -13.37 -26.48 -3.71
CA LEU A 61 -12.67 -27.69 -4.11
C LEU A 61 -13.33 -28.87 -3.42
N THR A 62 -13.83 -29.82 -4.18
CA THR A 62 -14.36 -31.09 -3.68
C THR A 62 -13.27 -32.14 -3.81
N PHE A 63 -12.82 -32.67 -2.68
CA PHE A 63 -11.87 -33.76 -2.61
C PHE A 63 -12.64 -35.06 -2.34
N ASP A 64 -12.64 -35.98 -3.30
CA ASP A 64 -13.31 -37.27 -3.25
C ASP A 64 -12.29 -38.40 -3.11
N ASN A 65 -12.29 -39.07 -1.96
CA ASN A 65 -11.40 -40.18 -1.66
C ASN A 65 -12.11 -41.52 -1.86
N LYS A 66 -11.87 -42.16 -3.01
CA LYS A 66 -12.39 -43.49 -3.34
C LYS A 66 -11.44 -44.62 -2.93
N GLY A 67 -10.42 -44.31 -2.13
CA GLY A 67 -9.42 -45.26 -1.64
C GLY A 67 -9.67 -45.72 -0.21
N GLU A 68 -8.86 -46.69 0.22
CA GLU A 68 -8.91 -47.24 1.59
C GLU A 68 -8.05 -46.44 2.59
N SER A 69 -7.13 -45.60 2.11
CA SER A 69 -6.26 -44.78 2.94
C SER A 69 -6.93 -43.48 3.35
N ASN A 70 -6.71 -43.06 4.60
CA ASN A 70 -7.09 -41.72 5.04
C ASN A 70 -6.05 -40.70 4.56
N TYR A 71 -6.52 -39.52 4.16
CA TYR A 71 -5.66 -38.42 3.75
C TYR A 71 -5.92 -37.19 4.62
N THR A 72 -4.95 -36.28 4.68
CA THR A 72 -5.10 -34.96 5.29
C THR A 72 -4.68 -33.90 4.29
N ILE A 73 -5.56 -32.93 4.01
CA ILE A 73 -5.24 -31.78 3.15
C ILE A 73 -4.40 -30.79 3.95
N ASP A 74 -3.18 -30.52 3.46
CA ASP A 74 -2.17 -29.72 4.15
C ASP A 74 -2.07 -28.30 3.60
N LEU A 75 -2.09 -28.16 2.28
CA LEU A 75 -1.84 -26.89 1.59
C LEU A 75 -2.60 -26.85 0.28
N ILE A 76 -3.21 -25.71 -0.02
CA ILE A 76 -3.76 -25.42 -1.35
C ILE A 76 -3.05 -24.19 -1.87
N ALA A 77 -2.56 -24.28 -3.10
CA ALA A 77 -1.88 -23.21 -3.79
C ALA A 77 -2.36 -23.14 -5.24
N GLY A 78 -2.24 -21.98 -5.87
CA GLY A 78 -2.54 -21.84 -7.28
C GLY A 78 -1.47 -21.08 -8.02
N GLU A 79 -1.55 -21.11 -9.34
CA GLU A 79 -0.68 -20.37 -10.24
C GLU A 79 -1.49 -19.84 -11.42
N LEU A 80 -1.15 -18.63 -11.83
CA LEU A 80 -1.64 -18.01 -13.05
C LEU A 80 -0.53 -18.07 -14.11
N PHE A 81 -0.87 -18.58 -15.28
CA PHE A 81 0.06 -18.82 -16.38
C PHE A 81 -0.52 -18.34 -17.71
N ASN A 82 0.34 -18.24 -18.72
CA ASN A 82 -0.09 -17.84 -20.05
C ASN A 82 -0.91 -18.95 -20.72
N LYS A 83 -2.15 -18.64 -21.11
CA LYS A 83 -3.06 -19.57 -21.78
C LYS A 83 -2.43 -20.20 -23.03
N ASP A 84 -1.66 -19.44 -23.79
CA ASP A 84 -1.02 -19.89 -25.02
C ASP A 84 0.30 -20.65 -24.78
N ASN A 85 0.95 -20.38 -23.65
CA ASN A 85 2.21 -21.02 -23.26
C ASN A 85 2.23 -21.39 -21.77
N PRO A 86 1.86 -22.63 -21.42
CA PRO A 86 1.80 -23.09 -20.03
C PRO A 86 3.14 -23.06 -19.27
N SER A 87 4.27 -22.90 -19.97
CA SER A 87 5.58 -22.77 -19.31
C SER A 87 5.84 -21.37 -18.77
N GLU A 88 5.08 -20.37 -19.22
CA GLU A 88 5.19 -18.99 -18.78
C GLU A 88 4.24 -18.72 -17.61
N ILE A 89 4.79 -18.76 -16.41
CA ILE A 89 4.04 -18.48 -15.17
C ILE A 89 4.09 -16.97 -14.93
N TYR A 90 2.92 -16.34 -14.86
CA TYR A 90 2.80 -14.93 -14.48
C TYR A 90 2.99 -14.76 -12.98
N ARG A 91 2.32 -15.59 -12.17
CA ARG A 91 2.37 -15.48 -10.70
C ARG A 91 1.85 -16.71 -9.99
N ASN A 92 2.53 -17.08 -8.91
CA ASN A 92 2.02 -18.00 -7.90
C ASN A 92 1.06 -17.26 -6.96
N LEU A 93 -0.14 -17.80 -6.80
CA LEU A 93 -1.18 -17.30 -5.89
C LEU A 93 -0.82 -17.61 -4.44
N THR A 94 -1.54 -16.97 -3.52
CA THR A 94 -1.29 -17.13 -2.08
C THR A 94 -1.65 -18.55 -1.63
N ALA A 95 -0.67 -19.29 -1.13
CA ALA A 95 -0.90 -20.63 -0.60
C ALA A 95 -1.50 -20.57 0.81
N TYR A 96 -2.54 -21.37 1.06
CA TYR A 96 -3.18 -21.49 2.36
C TYR A 96 -2.98 -22.89 2.93
N ARG A 97 -2.66 -22.96 4.23
CA ARG A 97 -2.57 -24.23 4.95
C ARG A 97 -3.93 -24.64 5.45
N TYR A 98 -4.21 -25.92 5.27
CA TYR A 98 -5.39 -26.61 5.79
C TYR A 98 -4.93 -27.73 6.72
N SER A 99 -5.86 -28.26 7.49
CA SER A 99 -5.63 -29.43 8.35
C SER A 99 -6.93 -30.23 8.38
N VAL A 100 -7.40 -30.58 7.19
CA VAL A 100 -8.71 -31.20 6.99
C VAL A 100 -8.48 -32.68 6.68
N ALA A 101 -8.98 -33.54 7.58
CA ALA A 101 -8.94 -34.97 7.37
C ALA A 101 -10.00 -35.39 6.36
N VAL A 102 -9.62 -36.25 5.42
CA VAL A 102 -10.48 -36.89 4.44
C VAL A 102 -10.41 -38.39 4.69
N PRO A 103 -11.43 -38.97 5.36
CA PRO A 103 -11.50 -40.40 5.59
C PRO A 103 -11.52 -41.20 4.29
N SER A 104 -11.27 -42.51 4.40
CA SER A 104 -11.46 -43.45 3.31
C SER A 104 -12.91 -43.51 2.86
N MET A 105 -13.10 -43.67 1.55
CA MET A 105 -14.43 -43.77 0.93
C MET A 105 -15.37 -42.59 1.24
N ASP A 106 -14.81 -41.39 1.46
CA ASP A 106 -15.56 -40.18 1.80
C ASP A 106 -15.07 -38.97 0.99
N HIS A 107 -15.85 -37.89 0.99
CA HIS A 107 -15.53 -36.65 0.31
C HIS A 107 -15.62 -35.45 1.24
N VAL A 108 -14.80 -34.43 0.98
CA VAL A 108 -14.79 -33.19 1.75
C VAL A 108 -14.67 -31.99 0.82
N ASP A 109 -15.47 -30.97 1.11
CA ASP A 109 -15.43 -29.68 0.43
C ASP A 109 -14.55 -28.68 1.19
N VAL A 110 -13.63 -28.03 0.48
CA VAL A 110 -12.74 -26.99 1.03
C VAL A 110 -12.81 -25.76 0.14
N ILE A 111 -12.93 -24.58 0.75
CA ILE A 111 -12.94 -23.32 0.01
C ILE A 111 -11.53 -22.73 -0.02
N TYR A 112 -11.02 -22.49 -1.22
CA TYR A 112 -9.78 -21.77 -1.46
C TYR A 112 -10.07 -20.34 -1.91
N ASN A 113 -9.55 -19.37 -1.17
CA ASN A 113 -9.80 -17.95 -1.39
C ASN A 113 -8.51 -17.28 -1.80
N PHE A 114 -8.51 -16.47 -2.85
CA PHE A 114 -7.32 -15.74 -3.28
C PHE A 114 -7.66 -14.37 -3.85
N TYR A 115 -6.62 -13.54 -3.94
CA TYR A 115 -6.68 -12.19 -4.52
C TYR A 115 -5.70 -12.14 -5.69
N ALA A 116 -6.07 -11.42 -6.74
CA ALA A 116 -5.23 -11.18 -7.89
C ALA A 116 -5.34 -9.70 -8.29
N GLU A 117 -4.27 -9.21 -8.90
CA GLU A 117 -4.19 -7.86 -9.45
C GLU A 117 -3.37 -7.94 -10.75
N PHE A 118 -4.06 -7.95 -11.87
CA PHE A 118 -3.48 -8.02 -13.21
C PHE A 118 -4.27 -7.16 -14.19
N PRO A 119 -3.67 -6.67 -15.27
CA PRO A 119 -4.43 -6.06 -16.35
C PRO A 119 -5.54 -7.02 -16.85
N PRO A 120 -6.73 -6.52 -17.23
CA PRO A 120 -7.80 -7.36 -17.76
C PRO A 120 -7.35 -8.15 -18.99
N GLN A 121 -7.30 -9.47 -18.86
CA GLN A 121 -6.87 -10.41 -19.89
C GLN A 121 -7.33 -11.83 -19.55
N GLU A 122 -7.20 -12.75 -20.51
CA GLU A 122 -7.48 -14.17 -20.32
C GLU A 122 -6.18 -14.90 -19.92
N LEU A 123 -6.21 -15.67 -18.82
CA LEU A 123 -5.06 -16.44 -18.31
C LEU A 123 -5.45 -17.88 -18.01
N GLY A 124 -4.47 -18.77 -18.00
CA GLY A 124 -4.62 -20.10 -17.41
C GLY A 124 -4.54 -20.04 -15.89
N LEU A 125 -5.35 -20.87 -15.22
CA LEU A 125 -5.32 -21.06 -13.77
C LEU A 125 -5.13 -22.54 -13.46
N HIS A 126 -4.08 -22.85 -12.70
CA HIS A 126 -3.97 -24.13 -12.01
C HIS A 126 -4.17 -23.93 -10.51
N ILE A 127 -4.93 -24.81 -9.89
CA ILE A 127 -5.01 -24.93 -8.43
C ILE A 127 -4.55 -26.34 -8.06
N TYR A 128 -3.58 -26.40 -7.17
CA TYR A 128 -3.00 -27.62 -6.64
C TYR A 128 -3.41 -27.82 -5.19
N VAL A 129 -3.74 -29.07 -4.86
CA VAL A 129 -4.02 -29.53 -3.51
C VAL A 129 -2.90 -30.45 -3.08
N PHE A 130 -2.22 -30.08 -2.01
CA PHE A 130 -1.21 -30.89 -1.35
C PHE A 130 -1.82 -31.57 -0.14
N PHE A 131 -1.63 -32.88 -0.05
CA PHE A 131 -2.21 -33.69 1.00
C PHE A 131 -1.24 -34.82 1.37
N ALA A 132 -1.35 -35.35 2.58
CA ALA A 132 -0.53 -36.44 3.07
C ALA A 132 -1.37 -37.64 3.49
N ASP A 133 -0.80 -38.84 3.38
CA ASP A 133 -1.38 -40.04 3.99
C ASP A 133 -0.97 -40.19 5.47
N GLU A 134 -1.48 -41.24 6.11
CA GLU A 134 -1.14 -41.59 7.51
C GLU A 134 0.35 -41.86 7.75
N ASN A 135 1.10 -42.20 6.70
CA ASN A 135 2.55 -42.45 6.76
C ASN A 135 3.36 -41.17 6.46
N ALA A 136 2.72 -40.00 6.48
CA ALA A 136 3.30 -38.70 6.15
C ALA A 136 3.86 -38.58 4.72
N LYS A 137 3.43 -39.45 3.80
CA LYS A 137 3.80 -39.37 2.39
C LYS A 137 2.99 -38.26 1.72
N LYS A 138 3.68 -37.31 1.08
CA LYS A 138 3.08 -36.13 0.47
C LYS A 138 2.68 -36.36 -0.97
N PHE A 139 1.48 -35.92 -1.33
CA PHE A 139 0.92 -36.00 -2.66
C PHE A 139 0.50 -34.61 -3.14
N ARG A 140 0.48 -34.44 -4.46
CA ARG A 140 -0.05 -33.26 -5.14
C ARG A 140 -1.09 -33.69 -6.16
N GLY A 141 -2.31 -33.21 -5.98
CA GLY A 141 -3.40 -33.31 -6.94
C GLY A 141 -3.68 -31.97 -7.61
N VAL A 142 -4.28 -32.02 -8.80
CA VAL A 142 -4.79 -30.85 -9.50
C VAL A 142 -6.26 -30.71 -9.13
N GLY A 143 -6.63 -29.63 -8.44
CA GLY A 143 -8.00 -29.36 -8.06
C GLY A 143 -8.76 -28.50 -9.07
N TYR A 144 -8.06 -27.66 -9.83
CA TYR A 144 -8.64 -26.90 -10.94
C TYR A 144 -7.60 -26.72 -12.03
N ASN A 145 -8.02 -26.92 -13.27
CA ASN A 145 -7.26 -26.56 -14.46
C ASN A 145 -8.23 -26.01 -15.49
N GLY A 146 -8.13 -24.71 -15.75
CA GLY A 146 -9.03 -24.03 -16.66
C GLY A 146 -8.49 -22.68 -17.09
N THR A 147 -9.15 -22.10 -18.09
CA THR A 147 -8.92 -20.70 -18.45
C THR A 147 -9.87 -19.78 -17.69
N VAL A 148 -9.34 -18.67 -17.19
CA VAL A 148 -10.04 -17.67 -16.41
C VAL A 148 -9.86 -16.29 -17.05
N THR A 149 -10.86 -15.44 -16.89
CA THR A 149 -10.80 -14.06 -17.38
C THR A 149 -10.62 -13.11 -16.22
N ILE A 150 -9.55 -12.33 -16.24
CA ILE A 150 -9.33 -11.28 -15.25
C ILE A 150 -10.17 -10.06 -15.63
N VAL A 151 -10.96 -9.57 -14.68
CA VAL A 151 -11.82 -8.41 -14.85
C VAL A 151 -11.60 -7.44 -13.70
N ASP A 152 -11.75 -6.15 -13.99
CA ASP A 152 -11.76 -5.14 -12.94
C ASP A 152 -13.14 -5.07 -12.27
N PRO A 153 -13.19 -4.76 -10.96
CA PRO A 153 -14.46 -4.59 -10.26
C PRO A 153 -15.22 -3.39 -10.81
N GLU A 154 -16.56 -3.46 -10.79
CA GLU A 154 -17.40 -2.35 -11.20
C GLU A 154 -17.17 -1.13 -10.29
N VAL A 155 -16.85 0.02 -10.90
CA VAL A 155 -16.72 1.29 -10.18
C VAL A 155 -18.12 1.79 -9.83
N SER A 156 -18.42 1.85 -8.53
CA SER A 156 -19.70 2.38 -8.06
C SER A 156 -19.76 3.89 -8.23
N ILE A 157 -20.69 4.37 -9.06
CA ILE A 157 -20.97 5.80 -9.23
C ILE A 157 -21.66 6.42 -8.02
N PHE A 158 -22.15 5.62 -7.06
CA PHE A 158 -22.78 6.09 -5.83
C PHE A 158 -21.84 6.00 -4.62
N ASP A 159 -20.54 5.93 -4.86
CA ASP A 159 -19.52 6.07 -3.82
C ASP A 159 -19.38 7.56 -3.43
N PHE A 160 -20.11 7.96 -2.38
CA PHE A 160 -20.07 9.33 -1.87
C PHE A 160 -18.69 9.77 -1.40
N GLN A 161 -17.84 8.85 -0.92
CA GLN A 161 -16.49 9.18 -0.50
C GLN A 161 -15.65 9.59 -1.72
N LEU A 162 -15.72 8.81 -2.79
CA LEU A 162 -15.02 9.07 -4.05
C LEU A 162 -15.54 10.33 -4.74
N ILE A 163 -16.87 10.54 -4.77
CA ILE A 163 -17.49 11.77 -5.29
C ILE A 163 -17.00 12.99 -4.49
N PHE A 164 -17.03 12.92 -3.16
CA PHE A 164 -16.61 14.03 -2.30
C PHE A 164 -15.13 14.38 -2.50
N MET A 165 -14.27 13.38 -2.67
CA MET A 165 -12.86 13.58 -3.00
C MET A 165 -12.71 14.35 -4.33
N TYR A 166 -13.45 13.99 -5.38
CA TYR A 166 -13.42 14.73 -6.64
C TYR A 166 -13.98 16.15 -6.51
N LEU A 167 -15.03 16.36 -5.72
CA LEU A 167 -15.56 17.71 -5.46
C LEU A 167 -14.52 18.61 -4.78
N ILE A 168 -13.77 18.08 -3.82
CA ILE A 168 -12.67 18.83 -3.18
C ILE A 168 -11.56 19.13 -4.20
N LEU A 169 -11.16 18.16 -5.03
CA LEU A 169 -10.15 18.37 -6.06
C LEU A 169 -10.58 19.46 -7.06
N ILE A 170 -11.81 19.37 -7.57
CA ILE A 170 -12.38 20.38 -8.48
C ILE A 170 -12.46 21.74 -7.79
N GLY A 171 -12.88 21.80 -6.52
CA GLY A 171 -12.91 23.05 -5.74
C GLY A 171 -11.52 23.64 -5.53
N PHE A 172 -10.51 22.80 -5.27
CA PHE A 172 -9.13 23.21 -5.08
C PHE A 172 -8.51 23.76 -6.38
N PHE A 173 -8.57 22.98 -7.48
CA PHE A 173 -8.06 23.43 -8.77
C PHE A 173 -8.87 24.60 -9.35
N GLY A 174 -10.18 24.61 -9.14
CA GLY A 174 -11.07 25.72 -9.51
C GLY A 174 -10.76 26.98 -8.72
N GLY A 175 -10.50 26.86 -7.41
CA GLY A 175 -10.08 27.98 -6.57
C GLY A 175 -8.73 28.57 -6.99
N ILE A 176 -7.74 27.72 -7.28
CA ILE A 176 -6.44 28.17 -7.81
C ILE A 176 -6.63 28.87 -9.16
N GLY A 177 -7.38 28.24 -10.09
CA GLY A 177 -7.68 28.82 -11.39
C GLY A 177 -8.38 30.18 -11.29
N TYR A 178 -9.32 30.31 -10.35
CA TYR A 178 -10.01 31.56 -10.07
C TYR A 178 -9.06 32.66 -9.55
N LEU A 179 -8.15 32.33 -8.63
CA LEU A 179 -7.15 33.29 -8.13
C LEU A 179 -6.21 33.77 -9.24
N ILE A 180 -5.77 32.86 -10.13
CA ILE A 180 -4.95 33.21 -11.30
C ILE A 180 -5.75 34.12 -12.23
N PHE A 181 -6.99 33.76 -12.56
CA PHE A 181 -7.85 34.60 -13.39
C PHE A 181 -8.03 36.00 -12.79
N GLN A 182 -8.27 36.09 -11.48
CA GLN A 182 -8.42 37.37 -10.79
C GLN A 182 -7.12 38.20 -10.80
N ALA A 183 -5.95 37.55 -10.69
CA ALA A 183 -4.66 38.22 -10.70
C ALA A 183 -4.28 38.79 -12.07
N PHE A 184 -4.57 38.07 -13.16
CA PHE A 184 -4.15 38.46 -14.52
C PHE A 184 -5.23 39.18 -15.33
N PHE A 185 -6.51 38.84 -15.13
CA PHE A 185 -7.64 39.36 -15.90
C PHE A 185 -8.65 40.13 -15.05
N GLY A 186 -8.68 39.90 -13.74
CA GLY A 186 -9.54 40.58 -12.77
C GLY A 186 -9.05 41.98 -12.39
N GLY A 187 -8.95 42.87 -13.38
CA GLY A 187 -8.47 44.25 -13.21
C GLY A 187 -9.04 44.93 -11.97
N THR A 188 -8.17 45.23 -11.01
CA THR A 188 -8.57 45.89 -9.77
C THR A 188 -8.89 47.35 -10.05
N LYS A 189 -10.17 47.72 -9.99
CA LYS A 189 -10.56 49.12 -9.80
C LYS A 189 -10.09 49.53 -8.40
N THR A 190 -8.93 50.16 -8.34
CA THR A 190 -8.36 50.75 -7.13
C THR A 190 -9.39 51.65 -6.48
N LYS A 191 -9.96 51.21 -5.34
CA LYS A 191 -10.76 52.08 -4.49
C LYS A 191 -9.84 53.20 -4.00
N LYS A 192 -10.03 54.42 -4.51
CA LYS A 192 -9.36 55.64 -4.05
C LYS A 192 -9.49 55.69 -2.52
N LYS A 193 -8.36 55.57 -1.82
CA LYS A 193 -8.26 55.79 -0.38
C LYS A 193 -8.73 57.22 -0.13
N ARG A 194 -9.88 57.40 0.55
CA ARG A 194 -10.36 58.72 0.94
C ARG A 194 -9.38 59.26 1.99
N ILE A 195 -8.57 60.23 1.59
CA ILE A 195 -7.69 60.96 2.51
C ILE A 195 -8.62 61.74 3.44
N VAL A 196 -8.71 61.32 4.70
CA VAL A 196 -9.32 62.14 5.75
C VAL A 196 -8.34 63.25 6.03
N LYS A 197 -8.77 64.49 5.76
CA LYS A 197 -8.03 65.70 6.06
C LYS A 197 -8.17 65.94 7.56
N VAL A 198 -7.07 65.81 8.31
CA VAL A 198 -7.03 66.22 9.71
C VAL A 198 -6.95 67.74 9.71
N GLU A 199 -7.99 68.38 10.24
CA GLU A 199 -8.08 69.81 10.41
C GLU A 199 -7.42 70.16 11.75
N ASP A 200 -6.27 70.82 11.65
CA ASP A 200 -5.48 71.31 12.78
C ASP A 200 -6.05 72.68 13.15
N ASN A 201 -6.79 72.77 14.25
CA ASN A 201 -7.04 74.01 14.95
C ASN A 201 -7.24 73.71 16.43
N ALA A 202 -6.13 73.78 17.14
CA ALA A 202 -6.08 74.02 18.57
C ALA A 202 -6.90 75.27 18.93
N THR A 203 -7.62 75.23 20.05
CA THR A 203 -7.31 75.97 21.29
C THR A 203 -8.53 75.94 22.22
N GLU A 204 -8.25 75.84 23.52
CA GLU A 204 -9.09 76.14 24.70
C GLU A 204 -9.36 74.95 25.64
N SER A 205 -8.29 74.65 26.40
CA SER A 205 -8.28 74.49 27.86
C SER A 205 -9.56 74.03 28.56
N SER A 206 -9.52 72.85 29.20
CA SER A 206 -9.25 72.75 30.65
C SER A 206 -9.60 71.36 31.17
N ASP A 207 -8.67 70.42 31.02
CA ASP A 207 -8.45 69.46 32.10
C ASP A 207 -6.95 69.20 32.15
N LYS A 208 -6.33 69.54 33.26
CA LYS A 208 -4.89 69.40 33.46
C LYS A 208 -4.64 67.89 33.53
N LEU A 209 -4.19 67.30 32.43
CA LEU A 209 -3.70 65.93 32.44
C LEU A 209 -2.53 65.88 33.42
N ASP A 210 -2.67 65.10 34.48
CA ASP A 210 -1.67 64.96 35.53
C ASP A 210 -0.51 64.12 34.97
N ASP A 211 0.58 64.77 34.56
CA ASP A 211 1.74 64.11 33.95
C ASP A 211 2.69 63.47 35.00
N SER A 212 2.27 63.37 36.26
CA SER A 212 3.05 62.79 37.36
C SER A 212 3.33 61.28 37.23
N TRP A 213 2.63 60.57 36.33
CA TRP A 213 2.87 59.16 36.03
C TRP A 213 3.93 58.92 34.95
N LEU A 214 4.38 59.95 34.23
CA LEU A 214 5.33 59.81 33.12
C LEU A 214 6.77 59.76 33.64
N PRO A 215 7.51 58.65 33.41
CA PRO A 215 8.91 58.58 33.80
C PRO A 215 9.74 59.64 33.07
N GLU A 216 10.49 60.45 33.83
CA GLU A 216 11.25 61.62 33.34
C GLU A 216 12.16 61.33 32.13
N GLN A 217 12.57 60.08 31.95
CA GLN A 217 13.43 59.63 30.86
C GLN A 217 12.79 59.75 29.45
N HIS A 218 11.47 59.91 29.34
CA HIS A 218 10.76 60.02 28.05
C HIS A 218 10.36 61.44 27.65
N LEU A 219 10.61 62.44 28.51
CA LEU A 219 10.27 63.84 28.23
C LEU A 219 11.37 64.59 27.44
N ARG A 220 12.41 63.88 26.97
CA ARG A 220 13.48 64.50 26.20
C ARG A 220 13.08 64.57 24.71
N PRO A 221 12.86 65.76 24.12
CA PRO A 221 12.69 65.86 22.69
C PRO A 221 14.01 65.49 22.01
N GLN A 222 14.02 64.33 21.36
CA GLN A 222 15.16 63.87 20.55
C GLN A 222 15.26 64.77 19.31
N SER A 223 16.25 65.67 19.34
CA SER A 223 16.64 66.51 18.21
C SER A 223 16.87 65.66 16.96
N THR A 224 16.15 66.01 15.91
CA THR A 224 16.17 65.40 14.58
C THR A 224 17.56 65.53 13.95
N ARG A 225 18.22 64.40 13.66
CA ARG A 225 19.40 64.42 12.78
C ARG A 225 18.96 64.15 11.35
N SER A 226 18.91 65.24 10.58
CA SER A 226 18.55 65.30 9.17
C SER A 226 19.41 64.39 8.29
N SER A 227 18.76 63.75 7.33
CA SER A 227 19.38 63.08 6.19
C SER A 227 20.05 64.08 5.24
N ALA A 228 21.27 63.77 4.80
CA ALA A 228 21.95 64.50 3.74
C ALA A 228 22.69 63.55 2.78
N ARG A 229 22.00 63.25 1.66
CA ARG A 229 22.48 63.41 0.27
C ARG A 229 23.66 62.55 -0.24
N ILE A 230 23.28 61.52 -1.00
CA ILE A 230 23.70 61.18 -2.39
C ILE A 230 25.01 61.83 -2.91
N ARG A 231 26.01 61.01 -3.32
CA ARG A 231 26.81 61.21 -4.55
C ARG A 231 27.74 60.02 -4.92
N LYS A 232 27.33 59.29 -5.97
CA LYS A 232 28.07 58.96 -7.22
C LYS A 232 29.50 58.37 -7.14
N LYS A 233 29.71 57.16 -7.71
CA LYS A 233 30.76 56.90 -8.74
C LYS A 233 30.55 55.53 -9.43
N ASN A 234 30.13 55.56 -10.70
CA ASN A 234 30.39 54.52 -11.70
C ASN A 234 31.66 54.90 -12.48
N GLU A 235 32.27 53.92 -13.17
CA GLU A 235 33.50 53.94 -13.99
C GLU A 235 34.81 53.79 -13.17
N THR A 236 35.77 52.89 -13.46
CA THR A 236 36.16 52.13 -14.67
C THR A 236 37.25 51.12 -14.25
N LYS A 237 37.34 49.93 -14.88
CA LYS A 237 38.66 49.36 -15.25
C LYS A 237 38.54 48.34 -16.39
N LYS A 238 39.00 48.78 -17.56
CA LYS A 238 39.56 47.96 -18.64
C LYS A 238 40.87 47.35 -18.15
N GLU A 239 41.05 46.06 -18.41
CA GLU A 239 42.26 45.47 -19.00
C GLU A 239 41.82 44.20 -19.75
#